data_AF-A0A2M7KQJ2-F1
#
_entry.id   AF-A0A2M7KQJ2-F1
#
_cell.length_a   1.000
_cell.length_b   1.000
_cell.length_c   1.000
_cell.angle_alpha   90.00
_cell.angle_beta   90.00
_cell.angle_gamma   90.00
#
_symmetry.space_group_name_H-M   'P 1'
#
loop_
_entity.id
_entity.type
_entity.pdbx_description
1 polymer ?
#
loop_
_entity_poly.entity_id
_entity_poly.type
_entity_poly.pdbx_seq_one_letter_code
_entity_poly.pdbx_strand_id
1 'polypeptide(L)'
;MTGSRSVRQGAVAVCLAAVLVAPGQAEDAQELLNKMRDFNAVQVEYRQGVPHTDKRGRVLTTYDAEKSFCQLAVWGNPWGEIYGRTYDLKVLTDAGFNTMWPWPGHSLEDQLETGRAAGLQVVTMRAHTAEEATKFRDHPNWLGFETHVYRIQ
;
A
#
# COMPACT_ATOMS: atom_id res chain seq x y z
N MET A 1 71.75 -29.50 -2.58
CA MET A 1 70.86 -29.91 -1.47
C MET A 1 69.86 -28.77 -1.25
N THR A 2 68.65 -28.92 -1.82
CA THR A 2 67.36 -29.05 -1.08
C THR A 2 66.92 -27.73 -0.41
N GLY A 3 65.80 -27.11 -0.73
CA GLY A 3 64.67 -27.55 -1.53
C GLY A 3 63.66 -26.43 -1.76
N SER A 4 62.79 -26.66 -2.74
CA SER A 4 61.65 -25.81 -3.08
C SER A 4 60.51 -26.02 -2.08
N ARG A 5 59.75 -24.95 -1.81
CA ARG A 5 58.35 -25.06 -1.39
C ARG A 5 57.51 -24.08 -2.18
N SER A 6 56.92 -24.64 -3.22
CA SER A 6 55.70 -24.19 -3.87
C SER A 6 54.58 -24.05 -2.83
N VAL A 7 53.95 -22.88 -2.78
CA VAL A 7 52.60 -22.73 -2.22
C VAL A 7 51.73 -22.18 -3.34
N ARG A 8 50.71 -22.98 -3.66
CA ARG A 8 49.78 -22.81 -4.76
C ARG A 8 48.81 -21.66 -4.52
N GLN A 9 48.54 -20.98 -5.63
CA GLN A 9 47.29 -20.33 -6.04
C GLN A 9 46.07 -20.56 -5.13
N GLY A 10 45.47 -19.43 -4.72
CA GLY A 10 44.10 -19.33 -4.25
C GLY A 10 43.55 -17.97 -4.64
N ALA A 11 43.35 -17.74 -5.94
CA ALA A 11 42.63 -16.57 -6.42
C ALA A 11 41.15 -16.74 -6.06
N VAL A 12 40.72 -16.14 -4.94
CA VAL A 12 39.30 -16.01 -4.61
C VAL A 12 38.75 -14.92 -5.52
N ALA A 13 38.11 -15.32 -6.61
CA ALA A 13 37.31 -14.43 -7.44
C ALA A 13 36.08 -14.01 -6.63
N VAL A 14 36.13 -12.82 -6.04
CA VAL A 14 34.94 -12.15 -5.52
C VAL A 14 34.17 -11.67 -6.75
N CYS A 15 33.17 -12.44 -7.18
CA CYS A 15 32.17 -11.98 -8.12
C CYS A 15 31.37 -10.87 -7.44
N LEU A 16 31.77 -9.61 -7.66
CA LEU A 16 30.91 -8.45 -7.47
C LEU A 16 29.75 -8.61 -8.45
N ALA A 17 28.65 -9.21 -8.00
CA ALA A 17 27.39 -9.10 -8.70
C ALA A 17 26.96 -7.63 -8.59
N ALA A 18 27.28 -6.85 -9.64
CA ALA A 18 26.65 -5.56 -9.84
C ALA A 18 25.16 -5.81 -9.99
N VAL A 19 24.40 -5.55 -8.92
CA VAL A 19 22.95 -5.42 -9.00
C VAL A 19 22.72 -4.20 -9.91
N LEU A 20 22.47 -4.46 -11.18
CA LEU A 20 21.94 -3.48 -12.11
C LEU A 20 20.54 -3.13 -11.62
N VAL A 21 20.46 -2.13 -10.73
CA VAL A 21 19.23 -1.39 -10.49
C VAL A 21 18.94 -0.70 -11.82
N ALA A 22 17.99 -1.25 -12.58
CA ALA A 22 17.45 -0.54 -13.72
C ALA A 22 16.94 0.81 -13.18
N PRO A 23 17.46 1.95 -13.65
CA PRO A 23 16.83 3.22 -13.35
C PRO A 23 15.42 3.12 -13.93
N GLY A 24 14.40 3.13 -13.06
CA GLY A 24 13.04 3.33 -13.51
C GLY A 24 13.07 4.55 -14.43
N GLN A 25 12.66 4.37 -15.69
CA GLN A 25 12.75 5.41 -16.70
C GLN A 25 12.08 6.67 -16.14
N ALA A 26 12.89 7.68 -15.85
CA ALA A 26 12.38 8.97 -15.47
C ALA A 26 11.63 9.53 -16.68
N GLU A 27 10.30 9.51 -16.64
CA GLU A 27 9.49 10.35 -17.52
C GLU A 27 9.99 11.80 -17.42
N ASP A 28 10.07 12.53 -18.53
CA ASP A 28 10.52 13.91 -18.51
C ASP A 28 9.53 14.77 -17.69
N ALA A 29 10.01 15.37 -16.59
CA ALA A 29 9.20 16.22 -15.72
C ALA A 29 8.54 17.37 -16.49
N GLN A 30 9.19 17.88 -17.53
CA GLN A 30 8.63 18.93 -18.39
C GLN A 30 7.49 18.39 -19.26
N GLU A 31 7.60 17.15 -19.75
CA GLU A 31 6.55 16.48 -20.49
C GLU A 31 5.32 16.21 -19.60
N LEU A 32 5.55 15.78 -18.36
CA LEU A 32 4.49 15.51 -17.39
C LEU A 32 3.74 16.80 -17.01
N LEU A 33 4.47 17.90 -16.77
CA LEU A 33 3.87 19.23 -16.53
C LEU A 33 3.10 19.75 -17.74
N ASN A 34 3.58 19.49 -18.96
CA ASN A 34 2.87 19.88 -20.19
C ASN A 34 1.57 19.09 -20.36
N LYS A 35 1.56 17.79 -20.05
CA LYS A 35 0.34 16.95 -20.01
C LYS A 35 -0.66 17.46 -18.96
N MET A 36 -0.20 17.89 -17.78
CA MET A 36 -1.06 18.44 -16.71
C MET A 36 -1.64 19.83 -17.02
N ARG A 37 -1.02 20.62 -17.92
CA ARG A 37 -1.49 21.95 -18.30
C ARG A 37 -2.69 21.93 -19.26
N ASP A 38 -2.98 20.78 -19.87
CA ASP A 38 -4.18 20.63 -20.68
C ASP A 38 -5.39 20.50 -19.73
N PHE A 39 -6.32 21.47 -19.78
CA PHE A 39 -7.43 21.60 -18.82
C PHE A 39 -8.38 20.37 -18.82
N ASN A 40 -8.29 19.52 -19.86
CA ASN A 40 -9.04 18.27 -20.00
C ASN A 40 -8.22 17.00 -19.67
N ALA A 41 -6.96 17.13 -19.24
CA ALA A 41 -6.16 15.98 -18.86
C ALA A 41 -6.64 15.43 -17.51
N VAL A 42 -6.91 14.12 -17.48
CA VAL A 42 -6.96 13.34 -16.24
C VAL A 42 -5.70 13.68 -15.44
N GLN A 43 -5.87 14.15 -14.20
CA GLN A 43 -4.74 14.50 -13.35
C GLN A 43 -3.79 13.29 -13.26
N VAL A 44 -2.55 13.48 -13.71
CA VAL A 44 -1.53 12.43 -13.67
C VAL A 44 -1.00 12.37 -12.24
N GLU A 45 -0.97 11.17 -11.66
CA GLU A 45 -0.32 10.97 -10.37
C GLU A 45 1.17 11.29 -10.47
N TYR A 46 1.68 12.11 -9.55
CA TYR A 46 3.10 12.40 -9.49
C TYR A 46 3.86 11.17 -8.96
N ARG A 47 4.76 10.63 -9.78
CA ARG A 47 5.45 9.34 -9.53
C ARG A 47 6.93 9.49 -9.16
N GLN A 48 7.48 10.70 -9.25
CA GLN A 48 8.92 10.95 -9.13
C GLN A 48 9.22 11.69 -7.84
N GLY A 49 10.30 11.35 -7.14
CA GLY A 49 10.75 12.13 -5.97
C GLY A 49 9.80 12.16 -4.77
N VAL A 50 8.72 11.37 -4.78
CA VAL A 50 7.81 11.17 -3.66
C VAL A 50 7.80 9.70 -3.22
N PRO A 51 7.78 9.43 -1.91
CA PRO A 51 7.57 8.07 -1.43
C PRO A 51 6.15 7.62 -1.75
N HIS A 52 6.00 6.34 -2.09
CA HIS A 52 4.72 5.66 -2.26
C HIS A 52 4.51 4.66 -1.12
N THR A 53 3.33 4.05 -1.06
CA THR A 53 3.05 2.93 -0.16
C THR A 53 2.50 1.75 -0.93
N ASP A 54 2.79 0.53 -0.49
CA ASP A 54 2.07 -0.64 -0.96
C ASP A 54 0.66 -0.73 -0.32
N LYS A 55 -0.13 -1.71 -0.76
CA LYS A 55 -1.49 -1.93 -0.23
C LYS A 55 -1.56 -2.28 1.26
N ARG A 56 -0.42 -2.49 1.93
CA ARG A 56 -0.29 -2.74 3.38
C ARG A 56 0.31 -1.54 4.12
N GLY A 57 0.44 -0.40 3.45
CA GLY A 57 1.03 0.81 4.01
C GLY A 57 2.55 0.78 4.14
N ARG A 58 3.25 -0.20 3.53
CA ARG A 58 4.72 -0.25 3.58
C ARG A 58 5.31 0.77 2.62
N VAL A 59 6.30 1.51 3.09
CA VAL A 59 6.96 2.57 2.29
C VAL A 59 7.68 1.96 1.09
N LEU A 60 7.47 2.59 -0.06
CA LEU A 60 8.21 2.39 -1.30
C LEU A 60 8.95 3.69 -1.62
N THR A 61 10.27 3.63 -1.81
CA THR A 61 11.10 4.83 -2.05
C THR A 61 10.96 5.38 -3.47
N THR A 62 10.34 4.61 -4.36
CA THR A 62 10.08 4.97 -5.76
C THR A 62 8.73 4.39 -6.17
N TYR A 63 8.10 4.95 -7.18
CA TYR A 63 6.92 4.37 -7.79
C TYR A 63 7.20 2.98 -8.37
N ASP A 64 6.33 2.02 -8.07
CA ASP A 64 6.30 0.68 -8.65
C ASP A 64 4.87 0.44 -9.17
N ALA A 65 4.70 0.25 -10.49
CA ALA A 65 3.38 0.14 -11.10
C ALA A 65 2.56 -1.07 -10.60
N GLU A 66 3.21 -2.09 -10.04
CA GLU A 66 2.55 -3.29 -9.52
C GLU A 66 2.32 -3.23 -8.02
N LYS A 67 3.05 -2.37 -7.30
CA LYS A 67 3.01 -2.30 -5.83
C LYS A 67 2.45 -1.00 -5.27
N SER A 68 2.69 0.13 -5.91
CA SER A 68 2.20 1.44 -5.49
C SER A 68 0.68 1.41 -5.38
N PHE A 69 0.17 1.77 -4.21
CA PHE A 69 -1.25 1.74 -3.91
C PHE A 69 -1.78 3.15 -3.65
N CYS A 70 -2.63 3.63 -4.56
CA CYS A 70 -3.40 4.85 -4.37
C CYS A 70 -4.75 4.51 -3.74
N GLN A 71 -5.03 5.03 -2.54
CA GLN A 71 -6.29 4.80 -1.85
C GLN A 71 -7.43 5.53 -2.57
N LEU A 72 -8.35 4.76 -3.13
CA LEU A 72 -9.61 5.27 -3.67
C LEU A 72 -10.72 4.77 -2.74
N ALA A 73 -11.32 5.69 -1.97
CA ALA A 73 -12.34 5.38 -0.98
C ALA A 73 -13.45 6.45 -0.93
N VAL A 74 -14.59 6.06 -0.35
CA VAL A 74 -15.62 6.97 0.17
C VAL A 74 -15.66 6.79 1.68
N TRP A 75 -15.71 7.88 2.43
CA TRP A 75 -15.82 7.82 3.90
C TRP A 75 -17.20 7.31 4.34
N GLY A 76 -17.23 6.43 5.34
CA GLY A 76 -18.46 5.99 6.01
C GLY A 76 -19.31 5.02 5.19
N ASN A 77 -18.78 3.84 4.90
CA ASN A 77 -19.45 2.81 4.11
C ASN A 77 -20.30 1.88 5.00
N PRO A 78 -21.63 1.86 4.85
CA PRO A 78 -22.45 0.77 5.37
C PRO A 78 -22.25 -0.50 4.54
N TRP A 79 -22.41 -1.67 5.15
CA TRP A 79 -22.60 -2.95 4.46
C TRP A 79 -23.64 -3.80 5.18
N GLY A 80 -24.16 -4.80 4.48
CA GLY A 80 -25.16 -5.70 5.04
C GLY A 80 -26.50 -5.02 5.22
N GLU A 81 -27.35 -5.56 6.09
CA GLU A 81 -28.69 -5.03 6.34
C GLU A 81 -28.67 -4.00 7.47
N ILE A 82 -29.00 -2.75 7.13
CA ILE A 82 -29.06 -1.63 8.08
C ILE A 82 -30.35 -0.85 7.83
N TYR A 83 -31.17 -0.69 8.86
CA TYR A 83 -32.44 0.02 8.82
C TYR A 83 -33.38 -0.43 7.68
N GLY A 84 -33.48 -1.75 7.43
CA GLY A 84 -34.33 -2.31 6.39
C GLY A 84 -33.82 -2.11 4.96
N ARG A 85 -32.55 -1.69 4.80
CA ARG A 85 -31.88 -1.57 3.50
C ARG A 85 -30.62 -2.42 3.48
N THR A 86 -30.44 -3.19 2.42
CA THR A 86 -29.21 -3.95 2.16
C THR A 86 -28.21 -3.08 1.42
N TYR A 87 -27.01 -2.96 1.97
CA TYR A 87 -25.88 -2.25 1.38
C TYR A 87 -24.86 -3.27 0.88
N ASP A 88 -24.66 -3.30 -0.43
CA ASP A 88 -23.71 -4.19 -1.10
C ASP A 88 -22.43 -3.42 -1.45
N LEU A 89 -21.29 -3.93 -0.99
CA LEU A 89 -19.98 -3.37 -1.28
C LEU A 89 -19.58 -3.50 -2.75
N LYS A 90 -20.25 -4.37 -3.51
CA LYS A 90 -20.08 -4.46 -4.96
C LYS A 90 -20.31 -3.13 -5.66
N VAL A 91 -21.17 -2.27 -5.13
CA VAL A 91 -21.40 -0.91 -5.66
C VAL A 91 -20.12 -0.09 -5.64
N LEU A 92 -19.28 -0.24 -4.61
CA LEU A 92 -18.00 0.46 -4.51
C LEU A 92 -16.99 -0.11 -5.51
N THR A 93 -16.86 -1.43 -5.58
CA THR A 93 -15.90 -2.07 -6.48
C THR A 93 -16.24 -1.83 -7.95
N ASP A 94 -17.53 -1.83 -8.31
CA ASP A 94 -17.99 -1.55 -9.67
C ASP A 94 -17.73 -0.08 -10.07
N ALA A 95 -17.70 0.83 -9.09
CA ALA A 95 -17.32 2.22 -9.27
C ALA A 95 -15.79 2.45 -9.28
N GLY A 96 -14.99 1.39 -9.11
CA GLY A 96 -13.53 1.46 -9.14
C GLY A 96 -12.85 1.81 -7.82
N PHE A 97 -13.60 1.83 -6.70
CA PHE A 97 -13.00 1.98 -5.38
C PHE A 97 -12.22 0.72 -4.98
N ASN A 98 -11.08 0.92 -4.31
CA ASN A 98 -10.18 -0.16 -3.87
C ASN A 98 -10.00 -0.20 -2.35
N THR A 99 -10.57 0.77 -1.65
CA THR A 99 -10.46 0.96 -0.21
C THR A 99 -11.82 1.32 0.36
N MET A 100 -12.11 0.83 1.55
CA MET A 100 -13.32 1.14 2.29
C MET A 100 -13.03 1.68 3.68
N TRP A 101 -13.91 2.57 4.12
CA TRP A 101 -13.91 3.19 5.44
C TRP A 101 -15.24 2.87 6.11
N PRO A 102 -15.38 1.69 6.74
CA PRO A 102 -16.68 1.23 7.19
C PRO A 102 -17.14 1.88 8.47
N TRP A 103 -18.46 1.94 8.65
CA TRP A 103 -19.05 2.36 9.92
C TRP A 103 -18.56 1.48 11.09
N PRO A 104 -18.32 2.06 12.27
CA PRO A 104 -17.67 1.36 13.40
C PRO A 104 -18.55 0.31 14.10
N GLY A 105 -19.72 -0.04 13.54
CA GLY A 105 -20.71 -0.94 14.16
C GLY A 105 -20.34 -2.43 14.12
N HIS A 106 -19.34 -2.82 13.34
CA HIS A 106 -18.88 -4.21 13.21
C HIS A 106 -17.54 -4.44 13.93
N SER A 107 -17.25 -5.69 14.30
CA SER A 107 -15.96 -6.05 14.91
C SER A 107 -14.81 -5.84 13.90
N LEU A 108 -13.56 -5.65 14.38
CA LEU A 108 -12.42 -5.50 13.46
C LEU A 108 -12.29 -6.73 12.54
N GLU A 109 -12.48 -7.93 13.07
CA GLU A 109 -12.42 -9.18 12.31
C GLU A 109 -13.44 -9.21 11.17
N ASP A 110 -14.71 -8.91 11.48
CA ASP A 110 -15.76 -8.86 10.46
C ASP A 110 -15.45 -7.82 9.39
N GLN A 111 -14.91 -6.66 9.80
CA GLN A 111 -14.56 -5.61 8.86
C GLN A 111 -13.46 -6.05 7.90
N LEU A 112 -12.43 -6.71 8.43
CA LEU A 112 -11.29 -7.19 7.67
C LEU A 112 -11.66 -8.33 6.72
N GLU A 113 -12.47 -9.29 7.17
CA GLU A 113 -12.92 -10.40 6.32
C GLU A 113 -13.92 -9.95 5.26
N THR A 114 -14.82 -9.03 5.59
CA THR A 114 -15.77 -8.44 4.64
C THR A 114 -15.03 -7.65 3.56
N GLY A 115 -14.07 -6.81 3.96
CA GLY A 115 -13.23 -6.09 3.01
C GLY A 115 -12.40 -7.04 2.13
N ARG A 116 -11.84 -8.10 2.71
CA ARG A 116 -11.12 -9.14 1.95
C ARG A 116 -12.00 -9.83 0.92
N ALA A 117 -13.21 -10.22 1.30
CA ALA A 117 -14.16 -10.85 0.39
C ALA A 117 -14.58 -9.92 -0.76
N ALA A 118 -14.70 -8.62 -0.49
CA ALA A 118 -15.01 -7.60 -1.49
C ALA A 118 -13.77 -7.14 -2.30
N GLY A 119 -12.56 -7.59 -1.96
CA GLY A 119 -11.33 -7.10 -2.62
C GLY A 119 -10.93 -5.67 -2.25
N LEU A 120 -11.38 -5.16 -1.10
CA LEU A 120 -11.14 -3.81 -0.61
C LEU A 120 -10.11 -3.80 0.53
N GLN A 121 -9.21 -2.81 0.53
CA GLN A 121 -8.42 -2.48 1.72
C GLN A 121 -9.31 -1.78 2.76
N VAL A 122 -9.03 -2.00 4.05
CA VAL A 122 -9.87 -1.51 5.13
C VAL A 122 -9.12 -0.47 5.96
N VAL A 123 -9.71 0.71 6.07
CA VAL A 123 -9.32 1.73 7.07
C VAL A 123 -10.46 1.86 8.06
N THR A 124 -10.27 1.35 9.27
CA THR A 124 -11.35 1.30 10.26
C THR A 124 -11.59 2.64 10.93
N MET A 125 -12.85 3.04 11.09
CA MET A 125 -13.25 4.32 11.69
C MET A 125 -13.35 4.25 13.23
N ARG A 126 -12.33 3.70 13.89
CA ARG A 126 -12.22 3.65 15.35
C ARG A 126 -10.79 3.39 15.81
N ALA A 127 -10.52 3.72 17.08
CA ALA A 127 -9.34 3.23 17.76
C ALA A 127 -9.45 1.72 18.06
N HIS A 128 -8.29 1.06 18.13
CA HIS A 128 -8.17 -0.35 18.50
C HIS A 128 -7.32 -0.50 19.76
N THR A 129 -7.62 -1.53 20.53
CA THR A 129 -6.76 -1.93 21.64
C THR A 129 -5.42 -2.47 21.13
N ALA A 130 -4.40 -2.47 22.00
CA ALA A 130 -3.10 -3.07 21.66
C ALA A 130 -3.22 -4.58 21.37
N GLU A 131 -4.17 -5.26 22.01
CA GLU A 131 -4.45 -6.68 21.80
C GLU A 131 -5.04 -6.92 20.40
N GLU A 132 -6.09 -6.19 20.02
CA GLU A 132 -6.67 -6.25 18.66
C GLU A 132 -5.60 -5.92 17.61
N ALA A 133 -4.83 -4.86 17.84
CA ALA A 133 -3.76 -4.47 16.94
C ALA A 133 -2.71 -5.57 16.78
N THR A 134 -2.31 -6.22 17.87
CA THR A 134 -1.36 -7.33 17.82
C THR A 134 -1.94 -8.54 17.09
N LYS A 135 -3.21 -8.88 17.33
CA LYS A 135 -3.90 -10.01 16.70
C LYS A 135 -3.98 -9.84 15.17
N PHE A 136 -4.27 -8.64 14.70
CA PHE A 136 -4.57 -8.39 13.29
C PHE A 136 -3.47 -7.68 12.50
N ARG A 137 -2.34 -7.30 13.11
CA ARG A 137 -1.27 -6.50 12.45
C ARG A 137 -0.82 -7.01 11.07
N ASP A 138 -0.89 -8.33 10.86
CA ASP A 138 -0.42 -9.00 9.64
C ASP A 138 -1.57 -9.29 8.65
N HIS A 139 -2.79 -8.86 8.96
CA HIS A 139 -3.95 -9.08 8.12
C HIS A 139 -3.78 -8.36 6.76
N PRO A 140 -3.93 -9.05 5.62
CA PRO A 140 -3.56 -8.53 4.31
C PRO A 140 -4.42 -7.38 3.79
N ASN A 141 -5.57 -7.13 4.43
CA ASN A 141 -6.51 -6.07 4.08
C ASN A 141 -6.61 -4.96 5.14
N TRP A 142 -5.79 -5.01 6.20
CA TRP A 142 -5.77 -3.91 7.17
C TRP A 142 -4.75 -2.86 6.75
N LEU A 143 -5.24 -1.70 6.31
CA LEU A 143 -4.38 -0.60 5.84
C LEU A 143 -4.11 0.43 6.94
N GLY A 144 -5.06 0.60 7.86
CA GLY A 144 -4.90 1.52 8.97
C GLY A 144 -6.18 1.72 9.75
N PHE A 145 -6.18 2.71 10.62
CA PHE A 145 -7.32 3.08 11.44
C PHE A 145 -7.32 4.57 11.73
N GLU A 146 -8.50 5.13 11.94
CA GLU A 146 -8.66 6.52 12.33
C GLU A 146 -8.21 6.72 13.78
N THR A 147 -7.18 7.56 13.97
CA THR A 147 -6.70 7.94 15.30
C THR A 147 -7.45 9.18 15.78
N HIS A 148 -8.40 9.01 16.69
CA HIS A 148 -8.94 10.12 17.46
C HIS A 148 -8.03 10.41 18.66
N VAL A 149 -7.30 11.52 18.62
CA VAL A 149 -6.61 12.03 19.82
C VAL A 149 -7.61 12.91 20.57
N TYR A 150 -8.45 12.33 21.41
CA TYR A 150 -9.13 13.13 22.43
C TYR A 150 -8.08 13.56 23.45
N ARG A 151 -7.56 14.78 23.31
CA ARG A 151 -6.92 15.45 24.45
C ARG A 151 -8.01 15.74 25.46
N ILE A 152 -8.09 14.92 26.50
CA ILE A 152 -8.80 15.29 27.72
C ILE A 152 -8.01 16.47 28.30
N GLN A 153 -8.60 17.67 28.28
CA GLN A 153 -8.19 18.79 29.13
C GLN A 153 -8.76 18.60 30.52
#